data_AF-A0A965HMF8-F1
#
_entry.id   AF-A0A965HMF8-F1
#
_cell.length_a   1.000
_cell.length_b   1.000
_cell.length_c   1.000
_cell.angle_alpha   90.00
_cell.angle_beta   90.00
_cell.angle_gamma   90.00
#
_symmetry.space_group_name_H-M   'P 1'
#
loop_
_entity.id
_entity.type
_entity.pdbx_description
1 polymer ?
#
loop_
_entity_poly.entity_id
_entity_poly.type
_entity_poly.pdbx_seq_one_letter_code
_entity_poly.pdbx_strand_id
1 'polypeptide(L)'
;APVVARADIPDAWSVLLLYDEAATGLHGEAEIEAFRRLPPFTAERAARLCRVTLMQLLPALAESDLDAFGAAVTVVQNECGDHFAPAQGGRFASPRITAVLDGLRDAGVTCLGQSSWGPTGFAVLPDAGRGETMAAWVRQQFADLPVRVEISRGRNRGAELASAEAKVRADAIVALASR
;
A
#
# COMPACT_ATOMS: atom_id res chain seq x y z
N ALA A 1 1.81 12.22 -16.32
CA ALA A 1 2.16 13.48 -15.63
C ALA A 1 3.56 13.35 -15.03
N PRO A 2 4.34 14.44 -14.89
CA PRO A 2 5.67 14.39 -14.27
C PRO A 2 5.56 14.10 -12.76
N VAL A 3 6.62 13.55 -12.18
CA VAL A 3 6.75 13.39 -10.72
C VAL A 3 7.03 14.76 -10.11
N VAL A 4 6.18 15.19 -9.16
CA VAL A 4 6.28 16.51 -8.51
C VAL A 4 7.13 16.46 -7.24
N ALA A 5 7.14 15.32 -6.53
CA ALA A 5 7.94 15.13 -5.33
C ALA A 5 8.40 13.66 -5.22
N ARG A 6 9.59 13.46 -4.65
CA ARG A 6 10.12 12.17 -4.24
C ARG A 6 10.78 12.33 -2.88
N ALA A 7 10.43 11.46 -1.94
CA ALA A 7 11.06 11.35 -0.64
C ALA A 7 11.30 9.88 -0.33
N ASP A 8 12.28 9.63 0.52
CA ASP A 8 12.56 8.28 1.01
C ASP A 8 11.53 7.92 2.08
N ILE A 9 11.03 6.69 2.03
CA ILE A 9 10.25 6.09 3.11
C ILE A 9 11.23 5.74 4.24
N PRO A 10 10.95 6.11 5.50
CA PRO A 10 11.80 5.77 6.63
C PRO A 10 12.07 4.26 6.72
N ASP A 11 13.35 3.87 6.79
CA ASP A 11 13.77 2.46 6.78
C ASP A 11 13.21 1.66 7.98
N ALA A 12 12.91 2.35 9.08
CA ALA A 12 12.29 1.74 10.25
C ALA A 12 10.87 1.26 9.96
N TRP A 13 10.11 1.98 9.13
CA TRP A 13 8.69 1.69 8.95
C TRP A 13 8.47 0.34 8.29
N SER A 14 7.62 -0.46 8.93
CA SER A 14 7.18 -1.76 8.45
C SER A 14 5.83 -1.62 7.77
N VAL A 15 5.64 -2.28 6.63
CA VAL A 15 4.37 -2.27 5.89
C VAL A 15 3.73 -3.64 5.98
N LEU A 16 2.56 -3.73 6.60
CA LEU A 16 1.73 -4.92 6.60
C LEU A 16 0.85 -4.91 5.35
N LEU A 17 0.90 -5.97 4.55
CA LEU A 17 0.07 -6.17 3.36
C LEU A 17 -0.95 -7.28 3.63
N LEU A 18 -2.20 -7.00 3.29
CA LEU A 18 -3.36 -7.86 3.53
C LEU A 18 -3.97 -8.23 2.19
N TYR A 19 -4.05 -9.52 1.88
CA TYR A 19 -4.57 -10.02 0.61
C TYR A 19 -5.80 -10.89 0.84
N ASP A 20 -6.94 -10.50 0.26
CA ASP A 20 -8.11 -11.37 0.12
C ASP A 20 -8.05 -12.05 -1.24
N GLU A 21 -7.51 -13.27 -1.27
CA GLU A 21 -7.24 -14.01 -2.51
C GLU A 21 -8.51 -14.45 -3.24
N ALA A 22 -9.67 -14.37 -2.58
CA ALA A 22 -10.96 -14.67 -3.19
C ALA A 22 -11.66 -13.42 -3.74
N ALA A 23 -11.10 -12.22 -3.53
CA ALA A 23 -11.64 -10.97 -4.05
C ALA A 23 -10.80 -10.47 -5.23
N THR A 24 -11.42 -9.70 -6.11
CA THR A 24 -10.75 -9.06 -7.24
C THR A 24 -11.25 -7.63 -7.33
N GLY A 25 -10.32 -6.67 -7.38
CA GLY A 25 -10.65 -5.28 -7.62
C GLY A 25 -11.09 -5.06 -9.07
N LEU A 26 -11.51 -3.85 -9.38
CA LEU A 26 -11.83 -3.48 -10.76
C LEU A 26 -10.56 -3.33 -11.59
N HIS A 27 -10.60 -3.84 -12.83
CA HIS A 27 -9.54 -3.67 -13.81
C HIS A 27 -10.10 -3.72 -15.24
N GLY A 28 -9.37 -3.15 -16.21
CA GLY A 28 -9.71 -3.21 -17.62
C GLY A 28 -11.04 -2.51 -17.95
N GLU A 29 -11.90 -3.16 -18.74
CA GLU A 29 -13.17 -2.56 -19.17
C GLU A 29 -14.11 -2.22 -18.00
N ALA A 30 -14.12 -3.04 -16.94
CA ALA A 30 -14.95 -2.79 -15.76
C ALA A 30 -14.50 -1.52 -15.01
N GLU A 31 -13.19 -1.25 -14.96
CA GLU A 31 -12.62 -0.02 -14.39
C GLU A 31 -12.98 1.20 -15.24
N ILE A 32 -12.84 1.11 -16.56
CA ILE A 32 -13.21 2.20 -17.48
C ILE A 32 -14.69 2.57 -17.31
N GLU A 33 -15.56 1.56 -17.24
CA GLU A 33 -16.99 1.77 -17.07
C GLU A 33 -17.36 2.28 -15.67
N ALA A 34 -16.60 1.92 -14.64
CA ALA A 34 -16.74 2.53 -13.32
C ALA A 34 -16.42 4.03 -13.38
N PHE A 35 -15.30 4.43 -14.00
CA PHE A 35 -14.93 5.84 -14.13
C PHE A 35 -15.96 6.66 -14.92
N ARG A 36 -16.60 6.08 -15.94
CA ARG A 36 -17.67 6.77 -16.70
C ARG A 36 -18.92 7.03 -15.87
N ARG A 37 -19.23 6.14 -14.93
CA ARG A 37 -20.47 6.19 -14.12
C ARG A 37 -20.30 6.95 -12.81
N LEU A 38 -19.09 6.99 -12.28
CA LEU A 38 -18.82 7.71 -11.04
C LEU A 38 -19.06 9.21 -11.21
N PRO A 39 -19.60 9.88 -10.18
CA PRO A 39 -19.74 11.33 -10.22
C PRO A 39 -18.34 11.97 -10.35
N PRO A 40 -18.23 13.18 -10.90
CA PRO A 40 -16.95 13.89 -10.89
C PRO A 40 -16.51 14.14 -9.45
N PHE A 41 -15.20 14.04 -9.22
CA PHE A 41 -14.61 14.47 -7.95
C PHE A 41 -14.77 16.00 -7.84
N THR A 42 -15.36 16.50 -6.75
CA THR A 42 -15.62 17.94 -6.63
C THR A 42 -14.32 18.72 -6.49
N ALA A 43 -14.30 19.97 -6.99
CA ALA A 43 -13.12 20.83 -6.90
C ALA A 43 -12.69 21.07 -5.44
N GLU A 44 -13.65 21.17 -4.53
CA GLU A 44 -13.40 21.32 -3.09
C GLU A 44 -12.69 20.10 -2.50
N ARG A 45 -13.17 18.88 -2.79
CA ARG A 45 -12.55 17.65 -2.31
C ARG A 45 -11.16 17.45 -2.92
N ALA A 46 -11.00 17.77 -4.21
CA ALA A 46 -9.70 17.74 -4.87
C ALA A 46 -8.71 18.74 -4.24
N ALA A 47 -9.15 19.97 -3.96
CA ALA A 47 -8.34 20.98 -3.26
C ALA A 47 -7.97 20.55 -1.84
N ARG A 48 -8.90 19.90 -1.12
CA ARG A 48 -8.64 19.32 0.20
C ARG A 48 -7.58 18.23 0.15
N LEU A 49 -7.69 17.28 -0.78
CA LEU A 49 -6.70 16.23 -0.98
C LEU A 49 -5.33 16.81 -1.33
N CYS A 50 -5.28 17.77 -2.27
CA CYS A 50 -4.05 18.47 -2.63
C CYS A 50 -3.37 19.11 -1.41
N ARG A 51 -4.14 19.83 -0.58
CA ARG A 51 -3.62 20.44 0.66
C ARG A 51 -3.12 19.39 1.65
N VAL A 52 -3.86 18.32 1.88
CA VAL A 52 -3.46 17.25 2.82
C VAL A 52 -2.19 16.56 2.33
N THR A 53 -2.10 16.24 1.04
CA THR A 53 -0.91 15.61 0.46
C THR A 53 0.31 16.52 0.59
N LEU A 54 0.20 17.78 0.15
CA LEU A 54 1.35 18.69 0.08
C LEU A 54 1.76 19.27 1.43
N MET A 55 0.81 19.55 2.31
CA MET A 55 1.05 20.30 3.56
C MET A 55 1.04 19.42 4.82
N GLN A 56 0.67 18.14 4.72
CA GLN A 56 0.63 17.23 5.88
C GLN A 56 1.38 15.93 5.58
N LEU A 57 0.97 15.19 4.54
CA LEU A 57 1.53 13.89 4.22
C LEU A 57 3.03 13.98 3.86
N LEU A 58 3.40 14.86 2.94
CA LEU A 58 4.80 15.01 2.52
C LEU A 58 5.71 15.54 3.64
N PRO A 59 5.34 16.58 4.42
CA PRO A 59 6.13 17.00 5.59
C PRO A 59 6.28 15.88 6.65
N ALA A 60 5.19 15.20 7.00
CA ALA A 60 5.25 14.10 7.98
C ALA A 60 6.17 12.97 7.52
N LEU A 61 6.16 12.65 6.22
CA LEU A 61 7.09 11.69 5.65
C LEU A 61 8.55 12.16 5.77
N ALA A 62 8.82 13.43 5.45
CA ALA A 62 10.16 14.01 5.54
C ALA A 62 10.69 14.06 6.98
N GLU A 63 9.79 14.25 7.96
CA GLU A 63 10.10 14.28 9.39
C GLU A 63 10.08 12.89 10.05
N SER A 64 9.72 11.84 9.29
CA SER A 64 9.52 10.48 9.82
C SER A 64 8.46 10.40 10.94
N ASP A 65 7.49 11.31 10.94
CA ASP A 65 6.36 11.33 11.88
C ASP A 65 5.25 10.40 11.37
N LEU A 66 5.23 9.18 11.89
CA LEU A 66 4.25 8.16 11.47
C LEU A 66 2.81 8.54 11.86
N ASP A 67 2.61 9.22 12.98
CA ASP A 67 1.26 9.55 13.45
C ASP A 67 0.64 10.64 12.57
N ALA A 68 1.40 11.70 12.27
CA ALA A 68 0.98 12.73 11.33
C ALA A 68 0.82 12.17 9.91
N PHE A 69 1.71 11.28 9.49
CA PHE A 69 1.63 10.60 8.20
C PHE A 69 0.36 9.74 8.10
N GLY A 70 0.08 8.93 9.12
CA GLY A 70 -1.09 8.07 9.21
C GLY A 70 -2.41 8.85 9.26
N ALA A 71 -2.45 9.97 9.96
CA ALA A 71 -3.59 10.87 9.97
C ALA A 71 -3.87 11.43 8.56
N ALA A 72 -2.84 11.86 7.84
CA ALA A 72 -2.98 12.35 6.46
C ALA A 72 -3.39 11.23 5.49
N VAL A 73 -2.82 10.03 5.61
CA VAL A 73 -3.21 8.85 4.82
C VAL A 73 -4.67 8.48 5.07
N THR A 74 -5.12 8.47 6.33
CA THR A 74 -6.52 8.18 6.69
C THR A 74 -7.48 9.14 6.01
N VAL A 75 -7.13 10.42 5.97
CA VAL A 75 -7.91 11.42 5.27
C VAL A 75 -8.02 11.11 3.77
N VAL A 76 -6.90 10.79 3.12
CA VAL A 76 -6.88 10.44 1.68
C VAL A 76 -7.69 9.18 1.42
N GLN A 77 -7.52 8.15 2.24
CA GLN A 77 -8.17 6.85 2.10
C GLN A 77 -9.69 6.95 2.28
N ASN A 78 -10.18 7.72 3.27
CA ASN A 78 -11.60 7.92 3.46
C ASN A 78 -12.24 8.68 2.28
N GLU A 79 -11.61 9.76 1.82
CA GLU A 79 -12.13 10.55 0.70
C GLU A 79 -12.17 9.74 -0.60
N CYS A 80 -11.08 9.06 -0.94
CA CYS A 80 -11.02 8.19 -2.12
C CYS A 80 -12.02 7.03 -1.97
N GLY A 81 -11.97 6.31 -0.86
CA GLY A 81 -12.84 5.16 -0.62
C GLY A 81 -14.32 5.51 -0.67
N ASP A 82 -14.75 6.64 -0.10
CA ASP A 82 -16.14 7.09 -0.16
C ASP A 82 -16.56 7.52 -1.57
N HIS A 83 -15.64 8.11 -2.34
CA HIS A 83 -15.91 8.45 -3.73
C HIS A 83 -16.08 7.21 -4.61
N PHE A 84 -15.22 6.21 -4.43
CA PHE A 84 -15.20 4.99 -5.23
C PHE A 84 -16.16 3.91 -4.73
N ALA A 85 -16.73 4.07 -3.53
CA ALA A 85 -17.63 3.10 -2.91
C ALA A 85 -18.79 2.62 -3.80
N PRO A 86 -19.49 3.49 -4.57
CA PRO A 86 -20.56 3.03 -5.47
C PRO A 86 -20.10 2.05 -6.55
N ALA A 87 -18.81 2.08 -6.93
CA ALA A 87 -18.26 1.19 -7.95
C ALA A 87 -17.63 -0.08 -7.37
N GLN A 88 -17.05 -0.01 -6.17
CA GLN A 88 -16.32 -1.13 -5.56
C GLN A 88 -17.07 -1.86 -4.44
N GLY A 89 -18.29 -1.42 -4.08
CA GLY A 89 -19.16 -2.11 -3.12
C GLY A 89 -18.98 -1.72 -1.66
N GLY A 90 -18.15 -0.72 -1.36
CA GLY A 90 -17.86 -0.23 -0.01
C GLY A 90 -16.68 0.74 0.00
N ARG A 91 -16.35 1.33 1.16
CA ARG A 91 -15.16 2.21 1.27
C ARG A 91 -13.87 1.49 0.88
N PHE A 92 -13.80 0.19 1.15
CA PHE A 92 -12.81 -0.72 0.60
C PHE A 92 -13.53 -1.83 -0.17
N ALA A 93 -12.86 -2.41 -1.16
CA ALA A 93 -13.46 -3.35 -2.11
C ALA A 93 -13.77 -4.73 -1.49
N SER A 94 -13.03 -5.13 -0.45
CA SER A 94 -13.27 -6.40 0.27
C SER A 94 -13.84 -6.15 1.67
N PRO A 95 -15.02 -6.74 2.00
CA PRO A 95 -15.55 -6.72 3.37
C PRO A 95 -14.61 -7.40 4.39
N ARG A 96 -13.86 -8.44 3.96
CA ARG A 96 -12.90 -9.14 4.83
C ARG A 96 -11.72 -8.24 5.16
N ILE A 97 -11.19 -7.55 4.15
CA ILE A 97 -10.11 -6.59 4.34
C ILE A 97 -10.59 -5.42 5.21
N THR A 98 -11.83 -4.96 5.01
CA THR A 98 -12.45 -3.94 5.87
C THR A 98 -12.47 -4.39 7.32
N ALA A 99 -12.92 -5.62 7.62
CA ALA A 99 -12.94 -6.15 8.97
C ALA A 99 -11.55 -6.20 9.62
N VAL A 100 -10.52 -6.61 8.87
CA VAL A 100 -9.14 -6.62 9.37
C VAL A 100 -8.61 -5.20 9.61
N LEU A 101 -8.87 -4.26 8.70
CA LEU A 101 -8.45 -2.87 8.84
C LEU A 101 -9.13 -2.18 10.03
N ASP A 102 -10.42 -2.46 10.26
CA ASP A 102 -11.15 -1.94 11.42
C ASP A 102 -10.58 -2.51 12.73
N GLY A 103 -10.31 -3.81 12.78
CA GLY A 103 -9.65 -4.41 13.96
C GLY A 103 -8.25 -3.85 14.22
N LEU A 104 -7.45 -3.61 13.18
CA LEU A 104 -6.15 -2.94 13.31
C LEU A 104 -6.30 -1.51 13.84
N ARG A 105 -7.31 -0.77 13.37
CA ARG A 105 -7.62 0.57 13.87
C ARG A 105 -7.95 0.54 15.36
N ASP A 106 -8.80 -0.41 15.78
CA ASP A 106 -9.18 -0.60 17.18
C ASP A 106 -7.98 -1.01 18.06
N ALA A 107 -7.00 -1.70 17.47
CA ALA A 107 -5.71 -2.02 18.11
C ALA A 107 -4.70 -0.85 18.11
N GLY A 108 -5.10 0.34 17.67
CA GLY A 108 -4.31 1.57 17.71
C GLY A 108 -3.44 1.84 16.48
N VAL A 109 -3.65 1.15 15.36
CA VAL A 109 -2.92 1.42 14.11
C VAL A 109 -3.59 2.58 13.37
N THR A 110 -2.82 3.63 13.10
CA THR A 110 -3.32 4.90 12.53
C THR A 110 -3.12 5.02 11.03
N CYS A 111 -2.06 4.43 10.47
CA CYS A 111 -1.78 4.48 9.04
C CYS A 111 -2.26 3.19 8.36
N LEU A 112 -3.44 3.22 7.76
CA LEU A 112 -4.06 2.06 7.12
C LEU A 112 -4.91 2.45 5.89
N GLY A 113 -5.17 1.49 5.00
CA GLY A 113 -5.99 1.73 3.83
C GLY A 113 -5.98 0.58 2.82
N GLN A 114 -6.36 0.91 1.58
CA GLN A 114 -6.32 0.01 0.43
C GLN A 114 -5.43 0.58 -0.67
N SER A 115 -4.78 -0.31 -1.41
CA SER A 115 -4.09 0.03 -2.66
C SER A 115 -5.04 -0.02 -3.85
N SER A 116 -5.14 1.09 -4.60
CA SER A 116 -5.96 1.18 -5.82
C SER A 116 -7.42 0.72 -5.63
N TRP A 117 -8.00 0.04 -6.61
CA TRP A 117 -9.31 -0.61 -6.54
C TRP A 117 -9.36 -1.87 -5.65
N GLY A 118 -8.27 -2.17 -4.94
CA GLY A 118 -8.18 -3.31 -4.04
C GLY A 118 -7.99 -4.65 -4.75
N PRO A 119 -8.16 -5.77 -4.02
CA PRO A 119 -8.56 -5.82 -2.60
C PRO A 119 -7.41 -5.61 -1.61
N THR A 120 -6.17 -5.41 -2.07
CA THR A 120 -5.02 -5.36 -1.15
C THR A 120 -5.14 -4.21 -0.15
N GLY A 121 -5.31 -4.59 1.12
CA GLY A 121 -5.23 -3.68 2.26
C GLY A 121 -3.78 -3.50 2.70
N PHE A 122 -3.51 -2.39 3.39
CA PHE A 122 -2.21 -2.15 4.00
C PHE A 122 -2.33 -1.46 5.35
N ALA A 123 -1.28 -1.60 6.15
CA ALA A 123 -1.00 -0.76 7.30
C ALA A 123 0.49 -0.42 7.37
N VAL A 124 0.84 0.76 7.88
CA VAL A 124 2.23 1.17 8.15
C VAL A 124 2.44 1.24 9.66
N LEU A 125 3.51 0.61 10.11
CA LEU A 125 3.86 0.37 11.51
C LEU A 125 5.24 0.99 11.78
N PRO A 126 5.52 1.43 13.03
CA PRO A 126 6.73 2.18 13.36
C PRO A 126 8.03 1.39 13.14
N ASP A 127 7.98 0.08 13.33
CA ASP A 127 9.13 -0.81 13.25
C ASP A 127 8.73 -2.25 12.90
N ALA A 128 9.74 -3.06 12.55
CA ALA A 128 9.58 -4.47 12.23
C ALA A 128 8.98 -5.30 13.39
N GLY A 129 9.32 -4.98 14.65
CA GLY A 129 8.81 -5.70 15.82
C GLY A 129 7.30 -5.48 16.01
N ARG A 130 6.84 -4.23 15.84
CA ARG A 130 5.40 -3.92 15.81
C ARG A 130 4.72 -4.55 14.60
N GLY A 131 5.39 -4.57 13.44
CA GLY A 131 4.96 -5.27 12.23
C GLY A 131 4.67 -6.75 12.48
N GLU A 132 5.61 -7.48 13.07
CA GLU A 132 5.46 -8.90 13.40
C GLU A 132 4.36 -9.13 14.46
N THR A 133 4.31 -8.27 15.48
CA THR A 133 3.28 -8.35 16.52
C THR A 133 1.88 -8.21 15.92
N MET A 134 1.67 -7.22 15.04
CA MET A 134 0.38 -7.00 14.40
C MET A 134 0.06 -8.07 13.34
N ALA A 135 1.06 -8.58 12.61
CA ALA A 135 0.86 -9.68 11.67
C ALA A 135 0.41 -10.96 12.39
N ALA A 136 1.04 -11.30 13.51
CA ALA A 136 0.64 -12.44 14.35
C ALA A 136 -0.76 -12.23 14.93
N TRP A 137 -1.07 -11.02 15.41
CA TRP A 137 -2.39 -10.67 15.91
C TRP A 137 -3.48 -10.82 14.83
N VAL A 138 -3.25 -10.33 13.60
CA VAL A 138 -4.21 -10.49 12.49
C VAL A 138 -4.44 -11.97 12.18
N ARG A 139 -3.35 -12.76 12.06
CA ARG A 139 -3.45 -14.21 11.79
C ARG A 139 -4.24 -14.95 12.87
N GLN A 140 -4.18 -14.49 14.12
CA GLN A 140 -4.92 -15.09 15.23
C GLN A 140 -6.38 -14.64 15.26
N GLN A 141 -6.65 -13.33 15.23
CA GLN A 141 -8.00 -12.78 15.38
C GLN A 141 -8.89 -13.03 14.17
N PHE A 142 -8.29 -13.16 12.98
CA PHE A 142 -9.00 -13.35 11.72
C PHE A 142 -8.66 -14.70 11.07
N ALA A 143 -8.34 -15.72 11.88
CA ALA A 143 -7.96 -17.06 11.41
C ALA A 143 -9.02 -17.71 10.51
N ASP A 144 -10.30 -17.36 10.69
CA ASP A 144 -11.42 -17.89 9.91
C ASP A 144 -11.60 -17.16 8.56
N LEU A 145 -10.89 -16.05 8.33
CA LEU A 145 -10.93 -15.33 7.07
C LEU A 145 -9.80 -15.81 6.15
N PRO A 146 -10.05 -15.99 4.84
CA PRO A 146 -9.01 -16.31 3.86
C PRO A 146 -8.17 -15.07 3.50
N VAL A 147 -7.55 -14.44 4.49
CA VAL A 147 -6.70 -13.26 4.34
C VAL A 147 -5.25 -13.66 4.56
N ARG A 148 -4.43 -13.52 3.50
CA ARG A 148 -2.98 -13.70 3.60
C ARG A 148 -2.34 -12.41 4.09
N VAL A 149 -1.37 -12.54 5.00
CA VAL A 149 -0.65 -11.43 5.64
C VAL A 149 0.83 -11.51 5.33
N GLU A 150 1.39 -10.44 4.77
CA GLU A 150 2.80 -10.31 4.42
C GLU A 150 3.39 -9.03 5.01
N ILE A 151 4.64 -9.08 5.46
CA ILE A 151 5.38 -7.90 5.92
C ILE A 151 6.37 -7.50 4.85
N SER A 152 6.39 -6.20 4.54
CA SER A 152 7.30 -5.58 3.59
C SER A 152 7.82 -4.26 4.16
N ARG A 153 8.61 -3.54 3.36
CA ARG A 153 9.17 -2.23 3.71
C ARG A 153 9.21 -1.31 2.50
N GLY A 154 9.39 -0.02 2.76
CA GLY A 154 9.65 0.97 1.72
C GLY A 154 10.86 0.58 0.86
N ARG A 155 10.73 0.73 -0.46
CA ARG A 155 11.84 0.53 -1.40
C ARG A 155 12.24 1.89 -1.98
N ASN A 156 13.28 2.50 -1.41
CA ASN A 156 13.79 3.83 -1.81
C ASN A 156 14.63 3.82 -3.10
N ARG A 157 14.59 2.71 -3.86
CA ARG A 157 15.32 2.51 -5.11
C ARG A 157 14.36 2.06 -6.20
N GLY A 158 14.57 2.57 -7.41
CA GLY A 158 13.78 2.19 -8.59
C GLY A 158 14.06 0.76 -9.08
N ALA A 159 13.60 0.50 -10.30
CA ALA A 159 13.96 -0.73 -11.00
C ALA A 159 15.48 -0.75 -11.27
N GLU A 160 16.11 -1.89 -11.00
CA GLU A 160 17.51 -2.14 -11.35
C GLU A 160 17.52 -3.06 -12.58
N LEU A 161 18.20 -2.63 -13.63
CA LEU A 161 18.41 -3.45 -14.82
C LEU A 161 19.72 -4.21 -14.64
N ALA A 162 19.62 -5.51 -14.41
CA ALA A 162 20.78 -6.40 -14.40
C ALA A 162 20.83 -7.19 -15.72
N SER A 163 21.92 -7.08 -16.46
CA SER A 163 22.19 -7.95 -17.61
C SER A 163 22.63 -9.33 -17.12
N ALA A 164 22.02 -10.41 -17.62
CA ALA A 164 22.35 -11.79 -17.23
C ALA A 164 23.74 -12.30 -17.70
N GLU A 165 24.56 -11.47 -18.36
CA GLU A 165 25.76 -11.89 -19.10
C GLU A 165 27.09 -11.94 -18.31
N ALA A 166 27.08 -11.94 -16.97
CA ALA A 166 28.31 -12.04 -16.18
C ALA A 166 28.56 -13.42 -15.55
N LYS A 167 27.60 -14.35 -15.59
CA LYS A 167 27.76 -15.67 -14.93
C LYS A 167 28.35 -16.78 -15.81
N VAL A 168 28.44 -16.57 -17.14
CA VAL A 168 28.91 -17.61 -18.08
C VAL A 168 30.39 -17.46 -18.44
N ARG A 169 31.00 -16.28 -18.28
CA ARG A 169 32.41 -16.06 -18.68
C ARG A 169 33.46 -16.47 -17.64
N ALA A 170 33.11 -16.57 -16.35
CA ALA A 170 34.07 -16.99 -15.32
C ALA A 170 34.34 -18.51 -15.39
N ASP A 171 33.31 -19.33 -15.54
CA ASP A 171 33.44 -20.80 -15.56
C ASP A 171 34.10 -21.31 -16.85
N ALA A 172 33.88 -20.62 -17.98
CA ALA A 172 34.50 -20.98 -19.26
C ALA A 172 36.01 -20.66 -19.31
N ILE A 173 36.47 -19.58 -18.65
CA ILE A 173 37.89 -19.21 -18.65
C ILE A 173 38.70 -20.16 -17.74
N VAL A 174 38.14 -20.62 -16.62
CA VAL A 174 38.82 -21.60 -15.73
C VAL A 174 38.90 -22.99 -16.38
N ALA A 175 37.89 -23.40 -17.15
CA ALA A 175 37.88 -24.70 -17.85
C ALA A 175 38.82 -24.76 -19.07
N LEU A 176 39.08 -23.63 -19.74
CA LEU A 176 40.03 -23.54 -20.85
C LEU A 176 41.49 -23.36 -20.39
N ALA A 177 41.72 -22.85 -19.18
CA ALA A 177 43.07 -22.72 -18.61
C ALA A 177 43.58 -23.99 -17.92
N SER A 178 42.75 -25.04 -17.82
CA SER A 178 43.06 -26.32 -17.16
C SER A 178 43.17 -27.50 -18.15
N ARG A 179 43.38 -27.23 -19.44
CA ARG A 179 43.66 -28.23 -20.49
C ARG A 179 44.93 -27.92 -21.24
#